data_AF-B2VYL1-F1
#
_entry.id   AF-B2VYL1-F1
#
_cell.length_a   1.000
_cell.length_b   1.000
_cell.length_c   1.000
_cell.angle_alpha   90.00
_cell.angle_beta   90.00
_cell.angle_gamma   90.00
#
_symmetry.space_group_name_H-M   'P 1'
#
loop_
_entity.id
_entity.type
_entity.pdbx_description
1 polymer ?
#
loop_
_entity_poly.entity_id
_entity_poly.type
_entity_poly.pdbx_seq_one_letter_code
_entity_poly.pdbx_strand_id
1 'polypeptide(L)'
;MAPPSTNPPAASRNHPGNYSTGDSATRMSSVEQSAQPRSKTANQYTETQRYPEVREPRVSSEDIIAQLHQALIQCENDLKEERTKHAKALAVNRNQLDTIKAQAATISEQHRGMTSLEVLQTIMQKHLSPYAMKHDTMPAKWTKSAILEVAAALSKDAADANASAADAVSSAAEVTSLSEQVRTLQKEMLAKLERVSVASDEELAQEFRVIIALVKTLSRTVRIDETKDISTVFGPVLLLQNVSPDHLTGRAQKKLLVEAWVWSVLLQNVFQTPFVIFGDRCKVLNATWSNIYLGGHFGEWPKPTALSETWRFTTTESVLALVDRDVITHGKVKEMHQYLEPDILALRKEIYNTIGSHLSKVSTGVEGPQIQNIVNKSFAFAMNMSLQRIRLRITYPPVGAKFSMDSMKLMPDTDDEDVHEATVTFIVNPGLTKWGDMHGKNFDHRYDIVPALVQIAVPPKHEVAEAKPGPPDWADIVRMDHKEASLSKGECGKKEESQR
;
A
#
# COMPACT_ATOMS: atom_id res chain seq x y z
N MET A 1 -49.69 -8.04 -35.06
CA MET A 1 -48.90 -8.99 -35.88
C MET A 1 -47.53 -9.13 -35.24
N ALA A 2 -46.98 -10.33 -35.11
CA ALA A 2 -45.70 -10.57 -34.44
C ALA A 2 -44.69 -11.23 -35.41
N PRO A 3 -43.41 -10.81 -35.43
CA PRO A 3 -42.34 -11.51 -36.14
C PRO A 3 -41.86 -12.76 -35.37
N PRO A 4 -41.20 -13.73 -36.03
CA PRO A 4 -41.02 -15.08 -35.50
C PRO A 4 -39.77 -15.26 -34.62
N SER A 5 -39.80 -16.34 -33.81
CA SER A 5 -38.65 -16.90 -33.10
C SER A 5 -37.73 -17.70 -34.05
N THR A 6 -36.42 -17.63 -33.82
CA THR A 6 -35.40 -18.47 -34.50
C THR A 6 -34.31 -18.93 -33.53
N ASN A 7 -34.36 -20.22 -33.13
CA ASN A 7 -33.27 -20.92 -32.45
C ASN A 7 -32.48 -21.77 -33.46
N PRO A 8 -31.14 -21.76 -33.44
CA PRO A 8 -30.29 -22.84 -33.97
C PRO A 8 -29.96 -23.89 -32.88
N PRO A 9 -29.57 -25.14 -33.25
CA PRO A 9 -29.57 -26.29 -32.34
C PRO A 9 -28.20 -26.69 -31.78
N ALA A 10 -28.21 -27.65 -30.84
CA ALA A 10 -27.01 -28.30 -30.30
C ALA A 10 -26.88 -29.78 -30.72
N ALA A 11 -25.76 -30.12 -31.36
CA ALA A 11 -25.18 -31.47 -31.45
C ALA A 11 -23.66 -31.30 -31.76
N SER A 12 -22.66 -31.93 -31.14
CA SER A 12 -22.49 -33.17 -30.35
C SER A 12 -21.97 -34.38 -31.15
N ARG A 13 -20.88 -34.98 -30.61
CA ARG A 13 -20.25 -36.29 -30.87
C ARG A 13 -19.04 -36.44 -31.85
N ASN A 14 -17.88 -36.64 -31.20
CA ASN A 14 -17.02 -37.85 -31.24
C ASN A 14 -15.91 -38.08 -32.31
N HIS A 15 -14.65 -38.03 -31.82
CA HIS A 15 -13.58 -39.06 -31.96
C HIS A 15 -12.98 -39.41 -33.35
N PRO A 16 -11.86 -40.17 -33.43
CA PRO A 16 -10.81 -40.49 -32.43
C PRO A 16 -9.37 -40.11 -32.91
N GLY A 17 -8.35 -40.35 -32.08
CA GLY A 17 -6.93 -40.29 -32.51
C GLY A 17 -5.94 -40.43 -31.36
N ASN A 18 -5.17 -41.53 -31.32
CA ASN A 18 -4.23 -41.86 -30.25
C ASN A 18 -2.76 -41.88 -30.75
N TYR A 19 -1.85 -42.17 -29.80
CA TYR A 19 -0.41 -42.44 -29.91
C TYR A 19 0.52 -41.22 -29.71
N SER A 20 1.57 -41.21 -28.88
CA SER A 20 2.10 -41.99 -27.72
C SER A 20 3.65 -42.03 -27.82
N THR A 21 4.33 -42.50 -26.76
CA THR A 21 5.79 -42.48 -26.51
C THR A 21 6.37 -41.09 -26.18
N GLY A 22 7.17 -40.92 -25.13
CA GLY A 22 7.49 -41.87 -24.05
C GLY A 22 8.33 -41.28 -22.90
N ASP A 23 8.21 -41.90 -21.73
CA ASP A 23 9.12 -42.02 -20.57
C ASP A 23 10.23 -40.95 -20.35
N SER A 24 10.39 -40.42 -19.13
CA SER A 24 10.86 -41.22 -17.98
C SER A 24 10.52 -40.63 -16.60
N ALA A 25 10.65 -41.44 -15.54
CA ALA A 25 9.94 -41.24 -14.29
C ALA A 25 10.73 -40.67 -13.08
N THR A 26 10.00 -39.86 -12.33
CA THR A 26 9.98 -39.69 -10.86
C THR A 26 10.58 -40.81 -10.01
N ARG A 27 11.31 -40.46 -8.92
CA ARG A 27 11.25 -41.23 -7.66
C ARG A 27 11.72 -40.47 -6.41
N MET A 28 10.82 -40.31 -5.44
CA MET A 28 11.05 -40.38 -3.98
C MET A 28 9.71 -40.81 -3.30
N SER A 29 9.74 -41.19 -2.02
CA SER A 29 8.78 -42.15 -1.44
C SER A 29 8.36 -41.81 0.01
N SER A 30 7.43 -42.62 0.55
CA SER A 30 7.00 -42.74 1.97
C SER A 30 5.78 -41.86 2.36
N VAL A 31 4.62 -42.37 2.81
CA VAL A 31 4.16 -43.71 3.30
C VAL A 31 4.88 -44.14 4.59
N GLU A 32 4.25 -44.35 5.76
CA GLU A 32 2.83 -44.23 6.21
C GLU A 32 2.82 -43.81 7.73
N GLN A 33 1.82 -43.92 8.61
CA GLN A 33 0.54 -44.67 8.72
C GLN A 33 -0.49 -43.84 9.55
N SER A 34 -1.48 -44.48 10.20
CA SER A 34 -2.52 -43.86 11.06
C SER A 34 -2.81 -44.71 12.30
N ALA A 35 -3.08 -44.09 13.46
CA ALA A 35 -3.73 -44.74 14.61
C ALA A 35 -4.36 -43.73 15.61
N GLN A 36 -5.56 -44.05 16.08
CA GLN A 36 -6.18 -43.53 17.33
C GLN A 36 -6.51 -44.76 18.20
N PRO A 37 -6.50 -44.66 19.54
CA PRO A 37 -7.79 -44.47 20.23
C PRO A 37 -7.74 -43.73 21.60
N ARG A 38 -8.93 -43.59 22.20
CA ARG A 38 -9.23 -43.00 23.53
C ARG A 38 -8.64 -43.80 24.71
N SER A 39 -8.36 -43.11 25.82
CA SER A 39 -8.83 -43.52 27.16
C SER A 39 -8.86 -42.32 28.13
N LYS A 40 -9.36 -42.52 29.37
CA LYS A 40 -9.44 -41.49 30.44
C LYS A 40 -8.62 -41.94 31.65
N THR A 41 -7.87 -41.03 32.27
CA THR A 41 -7.69 -41.00 33.73
C THR A 41 -7.20 -39.63 34.19
N ALA A 42 -7.50 -39.26 35.43
CA ALA A 42 -6.91 -38.11 36.10
C ALA A 42 -5.84 -38.60 37.08
N ASN A 43 -4.73 -37.86 37.22
CA ASN A 43 -4.26 -37.31 38.50
C ASN A 43 -2.92 -36.58 38.34
N GLN A 44 -2.74 -35.56 39.21
CA GLN A 44 -1.49 -35.11 39.83
C GLN A 44 -0.17 -35.33 39.07
N TYR A 45 0.47 -34.23 38.63
CA TYR A 45 1.85 -33.93 39.04
C TYR A 45 2.10 -32.42 38.95
N THR A 46 2.69 -31.85 40.01
CA THR A 46 3.23 -30.48 40.00
C THR A 46 4.70 -30.52 39.60
N GLU A 47 5.03 -29.98 38.42
CA GLU A 47 6.43 -29.84 37.99
C GLU A 47 6.70 -28.41 37.47
N THR A 48 7.65 -27.73 38.12
CA THR A 48 8.04 -26.36 37.78
C THR A 48 8.92 -26.33 36.54
N GLN A 49 8.31 -26.00 35.40
CA GLN A 49 9.01 -25.93 34.13
C GLN A 49 10.04 -24.78 34.12
N ARG A 50 11.33 -25.13 34.27
CA ARG A 50 12.45 -24.18 34.14
C ARG A 50 12.52 -23.67 32.70
N TYR A 51 12.65 -22.35 32.54
CA TYR A 51 13.08 -21.77 31.26
C TYR A 51 14.50 -22.26 30.93
N PRO A 52 14.79 -22.66 29.69
CA PRO A 52 16.14 -22.98 29.28
C PRO A 52 16.99 -21.71 29.29
N GLU A 53 18.15 -21.79 29.94
CA GLU A 53 19.16 -20.75 29.99
C GLU A 53 19.65 -20.41 28.57
N VAL A 54 19.36 -19.21 28.09
CA VAL A 54 19.81 -18.75 26.76
C VAL A 54 21.30 -18.50 26.83
N ARG A 55 22.08 -19.53 26.50
CA ARG A 55 23.52 -19.41 26.31
C ARG A 55 23.79 -18.45 25.15
N GLU A 56 24.39 -17.31 25.47
CA GLU A 56 25.00 -16.44 24.47
C GLU A 56 25.97 -17.28 23.61
N PRO A 57 25.79 -17.34 22.28
CA PRO A 57 26.73 -18.04 21.42
C PRO A 57 28.04 -17.27 21.40
N ARG A 58 28.99 -17.67 22.24
CA ARG A 58 30.40 -17.22 22.22
C ARG A 58 31.11 -17.73 20.96
N VAL A 59 30.67 -17.27 19.79
CA VAL A 59 31.49 -17.26 18.58
C VAL A 59 32.66 -16.31 18.88
N SER A 60 33.90 -16.78 18.77
CA SER A 60 35.04 -15.89 18.96
C SER A 60 35.04 -14.83 17.86
N SER A 61 35.50 -13.62 18.15
CA SER A 61 35.82 -12.65 17.10
C SER A 61 36.82 -13.22 16.10
N GLU A 62 37.68 -14.14 16.55
CA GLU A 62 38.62 -14.90 15.73
C GLU A 62 37.91 -15.83 14.73
N ASP A 63 36.81 -16.47 15.11
CA ASP A 63 36.02 -17.34 14.22
C ASP A 63 35.38 -16.53 13.08
N ILE A 64 34.93 -15.30 13.39
CA ILE A 64 34.34 -14.37 12.42
C ILE A 64 35.42 -13.84 11.47
N ILE A 65 36.60 -13.48 12.00
CA ILE A 65 37.77 -13.07 11.21
C ILE A 65 38.24 -14.21 10.29
N ALA A 66 38.28 -15.45 10.78
CA ALA A 66 38.64 -16.63 9.97
C ALA A 66 37.65 -16.87 8.83
N GLN A 67 36.34 -16.81 9.09
CA GLN A 67 35.30 -16.92 8.07
C GLN A 67 35.39 -15.82 7.01
N LEU A 68 35.62 -14.56 7.42
CA LEU A 68 35.80 -13.44 6.48
C LEU A 68 37.07 -13.62 5.62
N HIS A 69 38.18 -14.06 6.21
CA HIS A 69 39.41 -14.32 5.48
C HIS A 69 39.26 -15.46 4.47
N GLN A 70 38.57 -16.54 4.84
CA GLN A 70 38.28 -17.66 3.93
C GLN A 70 37.33 -17.24 2.79
N ALA A 71 36.34 -16.40 3.06
CA ALA A 71 35.45 -15.83 2.03
C ALA A 71 36.20 -14.93 1.03
N LEU A 72 37.17 -14.13 1.49
CA LEU A 72 38.04 -13.33 0.62
C LEU A 72 38.92 -14.22 -0.29
N ILE A 73 39.52 -15.28 0.27
CA ILE A 73 40.32 -16.24 -0.50
C ILE A 73 39.46 -16.95 -1.57
N GLN A 74 38.22 -17.32 -1.25
CA GLN A 74 37.31 -17.89 -2.24
C GLN A 74 37.01 -16.89 -3.36
N CYS A 75 36.65 -15.65 -3.01
CA CYS A 75 36.33 -14.60 -3.97
C CYS A 75 37.50 -14.27 -4.91
N GLU A 76 38.76 -14.28 -4.43
CA GLU A 76 39.93 -14.09 -5.28
C GLU A 76 40.12 -15.26 -6.28
N ASN A 77 39.87 -16.51 -5.84
CA ASN A 77 39.93 -17.68 -6.73
C ASN A 77 38.83 -17.64 -7.81
N ASP A 78 37.60 -17.30 -7.45
CA ASP A 78 36.48 -17.18 -8.39
C ASP A 78 36.76 -16.09 -9.44
N LEU A 79 37.25 -14.92 -8.99
CA LEU A 79 37.65 -13.80 -9.85
C LEU A 79 38.79 -14.19 -10.81
N LYS A 80 39.72 -15.03 -10.34
CA LYS A 80 40.83 -15.56 -11.14
C LYS A 80 40.33 -16.55 -12.19
N GLU A 81 39.36 -17.41 -11.87
CA GLU A 81 38.75 -18.32 -12.83
C GLU A 81 38.03 -17.55 -13.96
N GLU A 82 37.16 -16.60 -13.62
CA GLU A 82 36.43 -15.78 -14.60
C GLU A 82 37.37 -14.98 -15.51
N ARG A 83 38.47 -14.43 -14.97
CA ARG A 83 39.51 -13.80 -15.80
C ARG A 83 40.10 -14.76 -16.83
N THR A 84 40.29 -16.04 -16.51
CA THR A 84 40.76 -17.03 -17.51
C THR A 84 39.68 -17.43 -18.52
N LYS A 85 38.39 -17.48 -18.14
CA LYS A 85 37.28 -17.72 -19.07
C LYS A 85 37.17 -16.59 -20.09
N HIS A 86 37.19 -15.34 -19.63
CA HIS A 86 37.12 -14.15 -20.48
C HIS A 86 38.32 -14.05 -21.44
N ALA A 87 39.54 -14.35 -20.96
CA ALA A 87 40.73 -14.39 -21.82
C ALA A 87 40.62 -15.44 -22.94
N LYS A 88 40.07 -16.63 -22.65
CA LYS A 88 39.81 -17.67 -23.67
C LYS A 88 38.76 -17.22 -24.70
N ALA A 89 37.68 -16.58 -24.25
CA ALA A 89 36.63 -16.07 -25.14
C ALA A 89 37.17 -15.00 -26.12
N LEU A 90 37.98 -14.05 -25.65
CA LEU A 90 38.63 -13.05 -26.49
C LEU A 90 39.54 -13.67 -27.56
N ALA A 91 40.27 -14.75 -27.23
CA ALA A 91 41.11 -15.46 -28.19
C ALA A 91 40.28 -16.14 -29.31
N VAL A 92 39.15 -16.78 -28.95
CA VAL A 92 38.24 -17.38 -29.93
C VAL A 92 37.66 -16.33 -30.88
N ASN A 93 37.16 -15.21 -30.35
CA ASN A 93 36.57 -14.14 -31.16
C ASN A 93 37.60 -13.51 -32.13
N ARG A 94 38.87 -13.39 -31.72
CA ARG A 94 39.95 -12.90 -32.59
C ARG A 94 40.20 -13.84 -33.77
N ASN A 95 40.28 -15.14 -33.52
CA ASN A 95 40.47 -16.15 -34.57
C ASN A 95 39.29 -16.19 -35.57
N GLN A 96 38.06 -16.00 -35.08
CA GLN A 96 36.88 -15.87 -35.95
C GLN A 96 36.94 -14.62 -36.84
N LEU A 97 37.31 -13.46 -36.30
CA LEU A 97 37.44 -12.22 -37.07
C LEU A 97 38.46 -12.34 -38.20
N ASP A 98 39.61 -12.97 -37.95
CA ASP A 98 40.65 -13.13 -38.97
C ASP A 98 40.27 -14.21 -40.00
N THR A 99 39.46 -15.21 -39.63
CA THR A 99 38.83 -16.15 -40.58
C THR A 99 37.85 -15.45 -41.53
N ILE A 100 37.00 -14.55 -41.01
CA ILE A 100 36.04 -13.78 -41.82
C ILE A 100 36.77 -12.86 -42.83
N LYS A 101 37.87 -12.21 -42.41
CA LYS A 101 38.70 -11.40 -43.31
C LYS A 101 39.30 -12.22 -44.46
N ALA A 102 39.79 -13.42 -44.17
CA ALA A 102 40.33 -14.32 -45.19
C ALA A 102 39.25 -14.71 -46.21
N GLN A 103 38.05 -15.08 -45.75
CA GLN A 103 36.91 -15.39 -46.63
C GLN A 103 36.50 -14.20 -47.51
N ALA A 104 36.44 -12.98 -46.94
CA ALA A 104 36.12 -11.78 -47.70
C ALA A 104 37.16 -11.46 -48.80
N ALA A 105 38.44 -11.73 -48.54
CA ALA A 105 39.50 -11.62 -49.55
C ALA A 105 39.32 -12.65 -50.67
N THR A 106 39.11 -13.93 -50.34
CA THR A 106 38.86 -14.99 -51.34
C THR A 106 37.64 -14.68 -52.21
N ILE A 107 36.53 -14.19 -51.62
CA ILE A 107 35.32 -13.81 -52.37
C ILE A 107 35.64 -12.66 -53.34
N SER A 108 36.40 -11.65 -52.90
CA SER A 108 36.78 -10.50 -53.72
C SER A 108 37.71 -10.89 -54.88
N GLU A 109 38.61 -11.85 -54.66
CA GLU A 109 39.50 -12.40 -55.69
C GLU A 109 38.73 -13.28 -56.69
N GLN A 110 37.79 -14.10 -56.23
CA GLN A 110 36.93 -14.93 -57.07
C GLN A 110 36.02 -14.10 -57.99
N HIS A 111 35.49 -12.97 -57.51
CA HIS A 111 34.74 -12.01 -58.34
C HIS A 111 35.59 -11.30 -59.40
N ARG A 112 36.93 -11.32 -59.26
CA ARG A 112 37.86 -10.70 -60.21
C ARG A 112 38.11 -11.55 -61.47
N GLY A 113 37.71 -12.83 -61.45
CA GLY A 113 37.96 -13.79 -62.53
C GLY A 113 36.80 -14.01 -63.52
N MET A 114 35.57 -13.58 -63.21
CA MET A 114 34.45 -13.71 -64.15
C MET A 114 34.61 -12.75 -65.33
N THR A 115 34.59 -13.29 -66.56
CA THR A 115 34.83 -12.49 -67.75
C THR A 115 33.71 -11.48 -67.98
N SER A 116 34.07 -10.23 -68.28
CA SER A 116 33.11 -9.12 -68.41
C SER A 116 32.02 -9.38 -69.46
N LEU A 117 32.29 -10.25 -70.45
CA LEU A 117 31.36 -10.63 -71.51
C LEU A 117 30.23 -11.55 -71.03
N GLU A 118 30.52 -12.58 -70.23
CA GLU A 118 29.49 -13.49 -69.69
C GLU A 118 28.55 -12.76 -68.73
N VAL A 119 29.10 -11.84 -67.94
CA VAL A 119 28.34 -10.95 -67.07
C VAL A 119 27.43 -10.03 -67.89
N LEU A 120 27.96 -9.37 -68.92
CA LEU A 120 27.17 -8.49 -69.79
C LEU A 120 26.04 -9.25 -70.48
N GLN A 121 26.33 -10.43 -71.05
CA GLN A 121 25.34 -11.27 -71.72
C GLN A 121 24.26 -11.77 -70.74
N THR A 122 24.63 -12.13 -69.51
CA THR A 122 23.68 -12.52 -68.46
C THR A 122 22.77 -11.35 -68.08
N ILE A 123 23.33 -10.15 -67.90
CA ILE A 123 22.56 -8.92 -67.59
C ILE A 123 21.58 -8.58 -68.72
N MET A 124 22.05 -8.65 -69.98
CA MET A 124 21.23 -8.41 -71.16
C MET A 124 20.06 -9.41 -71.25
N GLN A 125 20.33 -10.70 -71.11
CA GLN A 125 19.30 -11.74 -71.25
C GLN A 125 18.32 -11.78 -70.07
N LYS A 126 18.78 -11.64 -68.82
CA LYS A 126 17.93 -11.82 -67.62
C LYS A 126 17.25 -10.54 -67.13
N HIS A 127 17.79 -9.35 -67.44
CA HIS A 127 17.30 -8.10 -66.85
C HIS A 127 16.91 -7.06 -67.90
N LEU A 128 17.79 -6.74 -68.86
CA LEU A 128 17.49 -5.70 -69.85
C LEU A 128 16.45 -6.15 -70.90
N SER A 129 16.54 -7.39 -71.40
CA SER A 129 15.61 -7.88 -72.44
C SER A 129 14.16 -8.05 -71.95
N PRO A 130 13.87 -8.59 -70.75
CA PRO A 130 12.49 -8.65 -70.26
C PRO A 130 11.91 -7.27 -69.96
N TYR A 131 12.73 -6.33 -69.46
CA TYR A 131 12.32 -4.95 -69.23
C TYR A 131 12.00 -4.22 -70.55
N ALA A 132 12.92 -4.26 -71.52
CA ALA A 132 12.72 -3.63 -72.83
C ALA A 132 11.53 -4.22 -73.60
N MET A 133 11.27 -5.52 -73.46
CA MET A 133 10.08 -6.17 -74.03
C MET A 133 8.78 -5.73 -73.32
N LYS A 134 8.80 -5.50 -72.00
CA LYS A 134 7.63 -5.03 -71.23
C LYS A 134 7.33 -3.54 -71.46
N HIS A 135 8.32 -2.74 -71.81
CA HIS A 135 8.24 -1.29 -72.00
C HIS A 135 8.43 -0.87 -73.48
N ASP A 136 8.09 -1.75 -74.44
CA ASP A 136 8.12 -1.54 -75.90
C ASP A 136 9.40 -0.85 -76.47
N THR A 137 10.54 -1.08 -75.81
CA THR A 137 11.85 -0.46 -76.09
C THR A 137 12.89 -1.48 -76.58
N MET A 138 12.44 -2.67 -76.99
CA MET A 138 13.30 -3.79 -77.41
C MET A 138 14.09 -3.47 -78.70
N PRO A 139 15.44 -3.38 -78.64
CA PRO A 139 16.22 -2.96 -79.80
C PRO A 139 16.44 -4.09 -80.81
N ALA A 140 16.34 -3.77 -82.11
CA ALA A 140 16.52 -4.74 -83.19
C ALA A 140 17.91 -5.42 -83.21
N LYS A 141 18.93 -4.75 -82.64
CA LYS A 141 20.23 -5.34 -82.25
C LYS A 141 20.73 -4.65 -80.99
N TRP A 142 21.24 -5.42 -80.03
CA TRP A 142 21.87 -4.88 -78.81
C TRP A 142 23.23 -4.25 -79.12
N THR A 143 23.21 -2.96 -79.47
CA THR A 143 24.42 -2.12 -79.54
C THR A 143 24.76 -1.56 -78.15
N LYS A 144 25.98 -1.06 -77.96
CA LYS A 144 26.37 -0.38 -76.70
C LYS A 144 25.44 0.79 -76.34
N SER A 145 24.92 1.52 -77.34
CA SER A 145 23.97 2.61 -77.13
C SER A 145 22.64 2.08 -76.60
N ALA A 146 22.04 1.11 -77.29
CA ALA A 146 20.77 0.50 -76.89
C ALA A 146 20.83 -0.18 -75.50
N ILE A 147 21.97 -0.81 -75.16
CA ILE A 147 22.22 -1.36 -73.81
C ILE A 147 22.18 -0.23 -72.76
N LEU A 148 22.85 0.90 -73.02
CA LEU A 148 22.89 2.05 -72.11
C LEU A 148 21.55 2.79 -72.02
N GLU A 149 20.81 2.91 -73.12
CA GLU A 149 19.48 3.54 -73.17
C GLU A 149 18.46 2.74 -72.36
N VAL A 150 18.37 1.41 -72.57
CA VAL A 150 17.51 0.52 -71.79
C VAL A 150 17.95 0.47 -70.33
N ALA A 151 19.25 0.45 -70.05
CA ALA A 151 19.75 0.48 -68.67
C ALA A 151 19.49 1.83 -67.97
N ALA A 152 19.52 2.95 -68.68
CA ALA A 152 19.18 4.26 -68.13
C ALA A 152 17.68 4.38 -67.84
N ALA A 153 16.81 3.88 -68.74
CA ALA A 153 15.38 3.78 -68.50
C ALA A 153 15.07 2.89 -67.28
N LEU A 154 15.63 1.68 -67.23
CA LEU A 154 15.51 0.77 -66.07
C LEU A 154 16.05 1.41 -64.79
N SER A 155 17.17 2.12 -64.84
CA SER A 155 17.74 2.81 -63.67
C SER A 155 16.89 3.99 -63.22
N LYS A 156 16.13 4.63 -64.12
CA LYS A 156 15.18 5.68 -63.75
C LYS A 156 13.93 5.09 -63.12
N ASP A 157 13.30 4.12 -63.76
CA ASP A 157 12.13 3.42 -63.21
C ASP A 157 12.45 2.78 -61.85
N ALA A 158 13.66 2.22 -61.68
CA ALA A 158 14.14 1.70 -60.41
C ALA A 158 14.42 2.81 -59.37
N ALA A 159 14.82 4.01 -59.78
CA ALA A 159 14.98 5.15 -58.87
C ALA A 159 13.61 5.71 -58.42
N ASP A 160 12.67 5.89 -59.37
CA ASP A 160 11.31 6.36 -59.10
C ASP A 160 10.54 5.33 -58.21
N ALA A 161 10.74 4.03 -58.45
CA ALA A 161 10.22 2.96 -57.61
C ALA A 161 10.93 2.88 -56.23
N ASN A 162 12.26 3.07 -56.16
CA ASN A 162 12.98 3.10 -54.88
C ASN A 162 12.63 4.33 -54.05
N ALA A 163 12.34 5.50 -54.66
CA ALA A 163 11.82 6.66 -53.94
C ALA A 163 10.44 6.35 -53.33
N SER A 164 9.53 5.84 -54.16
CA SER A 164 8.20 5.40 -53.72
C SER A 164 8.25 4.33 -52.61
N ALA A 165 9.21 3.40 -52.69
CA ALA A 165 9.45 2.39 -51.67
C ALA A 165 10.14 2.95 -50.42
N ALA A 166 11.04 3.93 -50.55
CA ALA A 166 11.69 4.59 -49.42
C ALA A 166 10.69 5.40 -48.59
N ASP A 167 9.77 6.13 -49.23
CA ASP A 167 8.70 6.87 -48.53
C ASP A 167 7.76 5.90 -47.78
N ALA A 168 7.40 4.78 -48.42
CA ALA A 168 6.60 3.72 -47.78
C ALA A 168 7.34 3.01 -46.63
N VAL A 169 8.65 2.78 -46.77
CA VAL A 169 9.50 2.18 -45.72
C VAL A 169 9.78 3.16 -44.59
N SER A 170 9.95 4.46 -44.84
CA SER A 170 10.06 5.47 -43.77
C SER A 170 8.75 5.53 -42.97
N SER A 171 7.61 5.59 -43.68
CA SER A 171 6.29 5.55 -43.05
C SER A 171 6.10 4.29 -42.18
N ALA A 172 6.52 3.12 -42.66
CA ALA A 172 6.46 1.87 -41.90
C ALA A 172 7.47 1.82 -40.73
N ALA A 173 8.66 2.40 -40.88
CA ALA A 173 9.67 2.51 -39.84
C ALA A 173 9.23 3.46 -38.72
N GLU A 174 8.57 4.57 -39.06
CA GLU A 174 7.97 5.51 -38.12
C GLU A 174 6.79 4.86 -37.36
N VAL A 175 5.88 4.18 -38.05
CA VAL A 175 4.77 3.46 -37.40
C VAL A 175 5.26 2.34 -36.49
N THR A 176 6.29 1.58 -36.88
CA THR A 176 6.86 0.52 -36.04
C THR A 176 7.66 1.11 -34.86
N SER A 177 8.45 2.17 -35.06
CA SER A 177 9.14 2.89 -33.98
C SER A 177 8.16 3.49 -32.97
N LEU A 178 7.09 4.14 -33.43
CA LEU A 178 6.05 4.70 -32.56
C LEU A 178 5.27 3.59 -31.82
N SER A 179 5.01 2.46 -32.48
CA SER A 179 4.39 1.29 -31.83
C SER A 179 5.31 0.65 -30.78
N GLU A 180 6.61 0.59 -31.04
CA GLU A 180 7.64 0.13 -30.08
C GLU A 180 7.75 1.10 -28.89
N GLN A 181 7.69 2.41 -29.13
CA GLN A 181 7.65 3.42 -28.07
C GLN A 181 6.37 3.31 -27.23
N VAL A 182 5.19 3.19 -27.84
CA VAL A 182 3.92 2.98 -27.12
C VAL A 182 3.95 1.67 -26.33
N ARG A 183 4.47 0.58 -26.91
CA ARG A 183 4.64 -0.71 -26.21
C ARG A 183 5.63 -0.60 -25.04
N THR A 184 6.69 0.19 -25.19
CA THR A 184 7.71 0.40 -24.16
C THR A 184 7.15 1.27 -23.03
N LEU A 185 6.45 2.37 -23.35
CA LEU A 185 5.74 3.20 -22.38
C LEU A 185 4.65 2.41 -21.64
N GLN A 186 3.90 1.54 -22.33
CA GLN A 186 2.93 0.64 -21.69
C GLN A 186 3.63 -0.37 -20.76
N LYS A 187 4.73 -0.99 -21.18
CA LYS A 187 5.53 -1.88 -20.33
C LYS A 187 6.13 -1.15 -19.12
N GLU A 188 6.64 0.05 -19.30
CA GLU A 188 7.14 0.89 -18.20
C GLU A 188 6.03 1.30 -17.25
N MET A 189 4.87 1.73 -17.76
CA MET A 189 3.71 2.05 -16.93
C MET A 189 3.27 0.83 -16.11
N LEU A 190 3.17 -0.36 -16.72
CA LEU A 190 2.83 -1.59 -16.02
C LEU A 190 3.89 -1.98 -14.97
N ALA A 191 5.18 -1.92 -15.33
CA ALA A 191 6.29 -2.19 -14.40
C ALA A 191 6.39 -1.17 -13.25
N LYS A 192 5.93 0.08 -13.45
CA LYS A 192 5.81 1.13 -12.43
C LYS A 192 4.52 1.03 -11.61
N LEU A 193 3.43 0.49 -12.18
CA LEU A 193 2.11 0.36 -11.52
C LEU A 193 2.04 -0.74 -10.45
N GLU A 194 2.89 -1.77 -10.55
CA GLU A 194 2.70 -3.05 -9.85
C GLU A 194 3.82 -3.38 -8.82
N ARG A 195 4.19 -2.40 -7.98
CA ARG A 195 4.86 -2.67 -6.68
C ARG A 195 4.32 -1.86 -5.49
N VAL A 196 3.13 -1.25 -5.61
CA VAL A 196 2.38 -0.80 -4.42
C VAL A 196 1.79 -2.03 -3.74
N SER A 197 2.51 -2.58 -2.76
CA SER A 197 2.01 -3.63 -1.88
C SER A 197 0.86 -3.06 -1.05
N VAL A 198 -0.38 -3.38 -1.45
CA VAL A 198 -1.58 -3.04 -0.67
C VAL A 198 -1.51 -3.84 0.63
N ALA A 199 -1.34 -3.14 1.74
CA ALA A 199 -1.30 -3.75 3.06
C ALA A 199 -2.69 -4.31 3.40
N SER A 200 -2.74 -5.50 4.00
CA SER A 200 -4.01 -6.11 4.39
C SER A 200 -4.60 -5.42 5.62
N ASP A 201 -5.92 -5.53 5.82
CA ASP A 201 -6.59 -4.92 6.99
C ASP A 201 -5.99 -5.42 8.31
N GLU A 202 -5.66 -6.71 8.41
CA GLU A 202 -5.09 -7.32 9.62
C GLU A 202 -3.60 -6.96 9.81
N GLU A 203 -2.85 -6.75 8.74
CA GLU A 203 -1.47 -6.21 8.79
C GLU A 203 -1.46 -4.77 9.31
N LEU A 204 -2.33 -3.91 8.76
CA LEU A 204 -2.55 -2.54 9.22
C LEU A 204 -3.05 -2.51 10.68
N ALA A 205 -3.97 -3.41 11.03
CA ALA A 205 -4.44 -3.57 12.40
C ALA A 205 -3.29 -3.97 13.34
N GLN A 206 -2.43 -4.90 12.91
CA GLN A 206 -1.33 -5.40 13.73
C GLN A 206 -0.22 -4.36 13.92
N GLU A 207 0.15 -3.61 12.89
CA GLU A 207 1.07 -2.46 13.04
C GLU A 207 0.52 -1.42 14.02
N PHE A 208 -0.79 -1.10 13.92
CA PHE A 208 -1.44 -0.17 14.84
C PHE A 208 -1.52 -0.69 16.28
N ARG A 209 -1.86 -1.98 16.47
CA ARG A 209 -1.86 -2.65 17.78
C ARG A 209 -0.47 -2.69 18.43
N VAL A 210 0.61 -2.74 17.65
CA VAL A 210 1.99 -2.59 18.18
C VAL A 210 2.19 -1.20 18.78
N ILE A 211 1.69 -0.12 18.16
CA ILE A 211 1.78 1.23 18.73
C ILE A 211 0.95 1.32 20.02
N ILE A 212 -0.28 0.80 20.03
CA ILE A 212 -1.12 0.68 21.24
C ILE A 212 -0.35 -0.04 22.36
N ALA A 213 0.28 -1.19 22.06
CA ALA A 213 1.03 -1.97 23.03
C ALA A 213 2.25 -1.22 23.59
N LEU A 214 2.95 -0.42 22.76
CA LEU A 214 4.07 0.41 23.20
C LEU A 214 3.64 1.58 24.09
N VAL A 215 2.58 2.32 23.70
CA VAL A 215 2.01 3.41 24.51
C VAL A 215 1.51 2.88 25.86
N LYS A 216 0.83 1.73 25.86
CA LYS A 216 0.38 1.01 27.07
C LYS A 216 1.51 0.39 27.90
N THR A 217 2.68 0.17 27.31
CA THR A 217 3.89 -0.24 28.07
C THR A 217 4.50 0.97 28.77
N LEU A 218 4.59 2.11 28.08
CA LEU A 218 5.08 3.37 28.66
C LEU A 218 4.16 3.86 29.80
N SER A 219 2.83 3.81 29.65
CA SER A 219 1.89 4.17 30.74
C SER A 219 2.07 3.29 31.99
N ARG A 220 2.52 2.04 31.80
CA ARG A 220 2.77 1.08 32.89
C ARG A 220 4.08 1.34 33.62
N THR A 221 5.15 1.71 32.90
CA THR A 221 6.49 1.98 33.46
C THR A 221 6.60 3.34 34.14
N VAL A 222 5.88 4.36 33.63
CA VAL A 222 5.78 5.70 34.23
C VAL A 222 5.30 5.60 35.69
N ARG A 223 6.21 5.89 36.62
CA ARG A 223 5.95 5.98 38.07
C ARG A 223 5.40 7.37 38.37
N ILE A 224 4.09 7.50 38.28
CA ILE A 224 3.37 8.75 38.49
C ILE A 224 3.48 9.19 39.95
N ASP A 225 3.86 10.44 40.15
CA ASP A 225 3.82 11.13 41.44
C ASP A 225 2.35 11.38 41.86
N GLU A 226 1.94 10.84 43.01
CA GLU A 226 0.55 10.95 43.45
C GLU A 226 0.19 12.38 43.87
N THR A 227 1.16 13.18 44.33
CA THR A 227 0.98 14.58 44.76
C THR A 227 0.75 15.54 43.61
N LYS A 228 1.08 15.15 42.38
CA LYS A 228 0.96 16.00 41.19
C LYS A 228 -0.40 15.85 40.52
N ASP A 229 -0.98 17.00 40.18
CA ASP A 229 -2.08 17.08 39.24
C ASP A 229 -1.53 16.94 37.82
N ILE A 230 -1.85 15.82 37.18
CA ILE A 230 -1.38 15.52 35.82
C ILE A 230 -2.11 16.40 34.80
N SER A 231 -3.37 16.76 35.07
CA SER A 231 -4.20 17.52 34.12
C SER A 231 -3.60 18.90 33.85
N THR A 232 -3.11 19.59 34.88
CA THR A 232 -2.41 20.87 34.74
C THR A 232 -1.03 20.74 34.08
N VAL A 233 -0.31 19.64 34.34
CA VAL A 233 1.04 19.42 33.77
C VAL A 233 0.98 19.04 32.28
N PHE A 234 -0.06 18.33 31.85
CA PHE A 234 -0.26 17.88 30.48
C PHE A 234 -1.09 18.83 29.62
N GLY A 235 -1.97 19.63 30.24
CA GLY A 235 -2.81 20.61 29.59
C GLY A 235 -3.99 20.03 28.79
N PRO A 236 -4.83 20.91 28.20
CA PRO A 236 -5.97 20.49 27.39
C PRO A 236 -5.51 19.94 26.03
N VAL A 237 -5.35 18.62 25.95
CA VAL A 237 -4.98 17.91 24.71
C VAL A 237 -6.16 17.17 24.09
N LEU A 238 -6.02 16.81 22.81
CA LEU A 238 -7.08 16.36 21.90
C LEU A 238 -8.03 15.28 22.46
N LEU A 239 -7.52 14.20 23.06
CA LEU A 239 -8.34 13.11 23.61
C LEU A 239 -8.81 13.35 25.06
N LEU A 240 -8.36 14.43 25.70
CA LEU A 240 -8.76 14.85 27.06
C LEU A 240 -9.70 16.05 27.06
N GLN A 241 -10.12 16.54 25.88
CA GLN A 241 -11.10 17.62 25.78
C GLN A 241 -12.45 17.18 26.37
N ASN A 242 -12.99 18.01 27.26
CA ASN A 242 -14.30 17.83 27.93
C ASN A 242 -14.41 16.60 28.85
N VAL A 243 -13.30 15.95 29.25
CA VAL A 243 -13.29 14.90 30.28
C VAL A 243 -13.53 15.53 31.67
N SER A 244 -14.44 14.99 32.48
CA SER A 244 -14.61 15.44 33.87
C SER A 244 -13.37 15.13 34.72
N PRO A 245 -12.88 16.07 35.57
CA PRO A 245 -11.79 15.82 36.52
C PRO A 245 -12.02 14.60 37.42
N ASP A 246 -13.27 14.25 37.74
CA ASP A 246 -13.60 13.09 38.58
C ASP A 246 -13.11 11.78 37.97
N HIS A 247 -13.20 11.64 36.64
CA HIS A 247 -12.72 10.47 35.89
C HIS A 247 -11.18 10.39 35.82
N LEU A 248 -10.46 11.46 36.22
CA LEU A 248 -9.00 11.51 36.28
C LEU A 248 -8.45 11.13 37.67
N THR A 249 -9.33 10.87 38.64
CA THR A 249 -8.95 10.46 40.01
C THR A 249 -8.55 8.99 40.07
N GLY A 250 -7.57 8.65 40.90
CA GLY A 250 -7.09 7.27 41.08
C GLY A 250 -5.88 6.87 40.23
N ARG A 251 -5.13 5.89 40.72
CA ARG A 251 -3.81 5.50 40.17
C ARG A 251 -3.90 4.78 38.82
N ALA A 252 -5.02 4.12 38.51
CA ALA A 252 -5.24 3.47 37.22
C ALA A 252 -5.62 4.50 36.14
N GLN A 253 -6.58 5.37 36.47
CA GLN A 253 -7.05 6.49 35.65
C GLN A 253 -5.90 7.43 35.29
N LYS A 254 -5.05 7.78 36.26
CA LYS A 254 -3.80 8.52 36.02
C LYS A 254 -2.87 7.88 34.96
N LYS A 255 -2.92 6.55 34.74
CA LYS A 255 -2.20 5.87 33.64
C LYS A 255 -2.94 5.88 32.32
N LEU A 256 -4.27 5.74 32.31
CA LEU A 256 -5.08 5.90 31.10
C LEU A 256 -4.95 7.33 30.53
N LEU A 257 -4.85 8.33 31.43
CA LEU A 257 -4.53 9.73 31.12
C LEU A 257 -3.18 9.85 30.38
N VAL A 258 -2.16 9.11 30.80
CA VAL A 258 -0.87 9.03 30.06
C VAL A 258 -1.03 8.41 28.68
N GLU A 259 -1.82 7.34 28.51
CA GLU A 259 -2.10 6.76 27.19
C GLU A 259 -2.79 7.76 26.26
N ALA A 260 -3.89 8.36 26.72
CA ALA A 260 -4.66 9.36 25.96
C ALA A 260 -3.86 10.63 25.63
N TRP A 261 -2.96 11.06 26.53
CA TRP A 261 -2.08 12.20 26.30
C TRP A 261 -1.00 11.91 25.25
N VAL A 262 -0.30 10.77 25.35
CA VAL A 262 0.68 10.35 24.33
C VAL A 262 -0.01 10.19 22.96
N TRP A 263 -1.20 9.59 22.92
CA TRP A 263 -2.00 9.51 21.70
C TRP A 263 -2.40 10.88 21.16
N SER A 264 -2.72 11.86 22.01
CA SER A 264 -3.02 13.23 21.56
C SER A 264 -1.82 13.88 20.87
N VAL A 265 -0.61 13.73 21.44
CA VAL A 265 0.64 14.23 20.83
C VAL A 265 0.90 13.55 19.48
N LEU A 266 0.72 12.23 19.38
CA LEU A 266 0.87 11.49 18.11
C LEU A 266 -0.18 11.90 17.07
N LEU A 267 -1.45 12.07 17.48
CA LEU A 267 -2.54 12.53 16.62
C LEU A 267 -2.29 13.93 16.06
N GLN A 268 -1.73 14.84 16.86
CA GLN A 268 -1.46 16.23 16.46
C GLN A 268 -0.20 16.39 15.60
N ASN A 269 0.82 15.53 15.76
CA ASN A 269 2.14 15.74 15.15
C ASN A 269 2.59 14.64 14.17
N VAL A 270 1.95 13.47 14.15
CA VAL A 270 2.29 12.34 13.26
C VAL A 270 1.12 11.95 12.36
N PHE A 271 -0.10 11.95 12.89
CA PHE A 271 -1.28 11.45 12.17
C PHE A 271 -2.29 12.55 11.78
N GLN A 272 -1.93 13.82 11.97
CA GLN A 272 -2.81 14.97 11.68
C GLN A 272 -3.14 15.07 10.19
N THR A 273 -2.18 14.78 9.32
CA THR A 273 -2.30 14.79 7.85
C THR A 273 -1.38 13.72 7.25
N PRO A 274 -1.58 13.27 5.99
CA PRO A 274 -0.65 12.35 5.32
C PRO A 274 0.75 12.92 5.12
N PHE A 275 0.91 14.24 5.19
CA PHE A 275 2.13 14.93 4.80
C PHE A 275 2.94 15.47 6.00
N VAL A 276 2.38 15.43 7.23
CA VAL A 276 3.03 16.02 8.41
C VAL A 276 4.36 15.35 8.75
N ILE A 277 4.49 14.04 8.51
CA ILE A 277 5.72 13.27 8.75
C ILE A 277 6.93 13.71 7.91
N PHE A 278 6.72 14.52 6.87
CA PHE A 278 7.78 15.09 6.05
C PHE A 278 8.28 16.46 6.57
N GLY A 279 7.76 16.91 7.71
CA GLY A 279 8.17 18.16 8.37
C GLY A 279 7.53 19.42 7.79
N ASP A 280 7.95 20.57 8.32
CA ASP A 280 7.25 21.85 8.14
C ASP A 280 7.13 22.32 6.69
N ARG A 281 8.16 22.12 5.86
CA ARG A 281 8.09 22.44 4.43
C ARG A 281 6.97 21.70 3.69
N CYS A 282 6.54 20.53 4.16
CA CYS A 282 5.45 19.77 3.55
C CYS A 282 4.05 20.15 4.05
N LYS A 283 3.90 21.09 5.00
CA LYS A 283 2.59 21.67 5.37
C LYS A 283 1.87 22.30 4.17
N VAL A 284 2.62 22.81 3.18
CA VAL A 284 2.08 23.32 1.91
C VAL A 284 1.37 22.24 1.07
N LEU A 285 1.79 20.98 1.16
CA LEU A 285 1.16 19.88 0.43
C LEU A 285 -0.24 19.59 0.99
N ASN A 286 -0.41 19.65 2.32
CA ASN A 286 -1.74 19.52 2.93
C ASN A 286 -2.65 20.69 2.55
N ALA A 287 -2.13 21.93 2.59
CA ALA A 287 -2.90 23.10 2.16
C ALA A 287 -3.33 22.99 0.68
N THR A 288 -2.43 22.53 -0.19
CA THR A 288 -2.71 22.28 -1.62
C THR A 288 -3.77 21.18 -1.79
N TRP A 289 -3.67 20.09 -1.04
CA TRP A 289 -4.64 18.98 -1.06
C TRP A 289 -6.05 19.43 -0.65
N SER A 290 -6.16 20.16 0.46
CA SER A 290 -7.43 20.72 0.95
C SER A 290 -7.99 21.80 0.03
N ASN A 291 -7.15 22.56 -0.69
CA ASN A 291 -7.61 23.55 -1.66
C ASN A 291 -8.11 22.92 -2.98
N ILE A 292 -7.46 21.86 -3.47
CA ILE A 292 -7.85 21.19 -4.73
C ILE A 292 -9.14 20.38 -4.55
N TYR A 293 -9.25 19.63 -3.45
CA TYR A 293 -10.34 18.65 -3.26
C TYR A 293 -11.43 19.09 -2.27
N LEU A 294 -11.29 20.31 -1.73
CA LEU A 294 -12.12 20.94 -0.70
C LEU A 294 -12.16 20.17 0.64
N GLY A 295 -11.80 20.86 1.72
CA GLY A 295 -12.05 20.40 3.09
C GLY A 295 -13.56 20.22 3.36
N GLY A 296 -13.90 19.34 4.31
CA GLY A 296 -15.30 19.07 4.68
C GLY A 296 -15.59 17.63 5.09
N HIS A 297 -14.59 16.75 5.10
CA HIS A 297 -14.68 15.46 5.79
C HIS A 297 -14.23 15.60 7.27
N PHE A 298 -14.21 14.49 8.02
CA PHE A 298 -13.74 14.46 9.41
C PHE A 298 -12.42 15.23 9.58
N GLY A 299 -12.42 16.18 10.53
CA GLY A 299 -11.27 17.03 10.88
C GLY A 299 -10.54 17.58 9.66
N GLU A 300 -11.25 18.35 8.83
CA GLU A 300 -10.74 19.20 7.73
C GLU A 300 -10.07 18.50 6.54
N TRP A 301 -9.89 17.17 6.56
CA TRP A 301 -9.38 16.44 5.40
C TRP A 301 -10.37 16.54 4.23
N PRO A 302 -9.90 16.43 2.97
CA PRO A 302 -10.79 16.33 1.82
C PRO A 302 -11.71 15.12 1.88
N LYS A 303 -12.86 15.19 1.20
CA LYS A 303 -13.74 14.04 1.00
C LYS A 303 -12.95 12.91 0.29
N PRO A 304 -12.92 11.68 0.83
CA PRO A 304 -12.23 10.58 0.17
C PRO A 304 -12.89 10.29 -1.17
N THR A 305 -12.08 10.35 -2.24
CA THR A 305 -12.49 10.15 -3.63
C THR A 305 -11.29 9.62 -4.42
N ALA A 306 -11.54 8.90 -5.52
CA ALA A 306 -10.48 8.30 -6.31
C ALA A 306 -9.41 9.32 -6.78
N LEU A 307 -9.82 10.53 -7.17
CA LEU A 307 -8.89 11.59 -7.54
C LEU A 307 -8.10 12.14 -6.33
N SER A 308 -8.77 12.40 -5.20
CA SER A 308 -8.13 12.90 -3.98
C SER A 308 -7.12 11.91 -3.40
N GLU A 309 -7.42 10.61 -3.42
CA GLU A 309 -6.49 9.58 -2.94
C GLU A 309 -5.36 9.33 -3.95
N THR A 310 -5.64 9.35 -5.26
CA THR A 310 -4.60 9.23 -6.29
C THR A 310 -3.58 10.37 -6.18
N TRP A 311 -4.06 11.60 -6.00
CA TRP A 311 -3.17 12.74 -5.77
C TRP A 311 -2.38 12.58 -4.46
N ARG A 312 -3.02 12.15 -3.37
CA ARG A 312 -2.34 11.92 -2.08
C ARG A 312 -1.23 10.89 -2.19
N PHE A 313 -1.52 9.69 -2.68
CA PHE A 313 -0.53 8.61 -2.68
C PHE A 313 0.59 8.89 -3.68
N THR A 314 0.31 9.39 -4.89
CA THR A 314 1.37 9.71 -5.87
C THR A 314 2.24 10.90 -5.43
N THR A 315 1.67 11.89 -4.73
CA THR A 315 2.45 12.97 -4.08
C THR A 315 3.33 12.40 -2.98
N THR A 316 2.81 11.47 -2.17
CA THR A 316 3.57 10.80 -1.10
C THR A 316 4.72 9.96 -1.66
N GLU A 317 4.48 9.17 -2.72
CA GLU A 317 5.52 8.44 -3.46
C GLU A 317 6.59 9.38 -4.04
N SER A 318 6.18 10.52 -4.60
CA SER A 318 7.09 11.53 -5.15
C SER A 318 7.97 12.17 -4.08
N VAL A 319 7.43 12.46 -2.89
CA VAL A 319 8.22 12.97 -1.74
C VAL A 319 9.15 11.88 -1.20
N LEU A 320 8.70 10.63 -1.14
CA LEU A 320 9.51 9.47 -0.73
C LEU A 320 10.62 9.10 -1.74
N ALA A 321 10.60 9.62 -2.96
CA ALA A 321 11.72 9.53 -3.90
C ALA A 321 12.83 10.56 -3.60
N LEU A 322 12.54 11.59 -2.79
CA LEU A 322 13.49 12.65 -2.40
C LEU A 322 14.08 12.45 -0.99
N VAL A 323 13.63 11.45 -0.25
CA VAL A 323 13.97 11.21 1.16
C VAL A 323 14.19 9.73 1.41
N ASP A 324 15.27 9.41 2.12
CA ASP A 324 15.54 8.04 2.55
C ASP A 324 14.56 7.58 3.65
N ARG A 325 13.95 6.41 3.44
CA ARG A 325 12.99 5.81 4.36
C ARG A 325 13.55 5.62 5.76
N ASP A 326 14.84 5.34 5.92
CA ASP A 326 15.49 5.17 7.23
C ASP A 326 15.52 6.47 8.06
N VAL A 327 15.47 7.64 7.41
CA VAL A 327 15.38 8.94 8.10
C VAL A 327 13.96 9.15 8.64
N ILE A 328 12.94 8.76 7.87
CA ILE A 328 11.53 8.87 8.25
C ILE A 328 11.19 7.87 9.37
N THR A 329 11.54 6.59 9.20
CA THR A 329 11.15 5.51 10.12
C THR A 329 12.04 5.47 11.37
N HIS A 330 13.36 5.41 11.20
CA HIS A 330 14.32 5.20 12.27
C HIS A 330 14.96 6.50 12.79
N GLY A 331 14.89 7.61 12.03
CA GLY A 331 15.56 8.86 12.41
C GLY A 331 17.08 8.81 12.22
N LYS A 332 17.53 8.00 11.26
CA LYS A 332 18.95 7.77 10.97
C LYS A 332 19.62 9.07 10.52
N VAL A 333 20.52 9.59 11.35
CA VAL A 333 21.34 10.75 10.98
C VAL A 333 22.38 10.33 9.93
N LYS A 334 22.69 11.24 8.99
CA LYS A 334 23.68 11.06 7.92
C LYS A 334 24.69 12.20 7.97
N GLU A 335 25.88 11.98 7.43
CA GLU A 335 26.93 13.00 7.33
C GLU A 335 26.53 14.17 6.41
N MET A 336 25.76 13.89 5.35
CA MET A 336 25.20 14.90 4.45
C MET A 336 23.69 14.74 4.33
N HIS A 337 22.96 15.64 4.99
CA HIS A 337 21.51 15.71 4.86
C HIS A 337 21.07 16.32 3.54
N GLN A 338 20.01 15.77 2.94
CA GLN A 338 19.46 16.26 1.68
C GLN A 338 17.98 16.69 1.83
N TYR A 339 17.63 17.76 1.12
CA TYR A 339 16.26 18.30 0.96
C TYR A 339 15.44 18.43 2.26
N LEU A 340 14.64 17.40 2.59
CA LEU A 340 13.67 17.41 3.70
C LEU A 340 14.16 16.65 4.94
N GLU A 341 15.26 15.90 4.85
CA GLU A 341 15.80 15.13 6.00
C GLU A 341 15.97 15.98 7.30
N PRO A 342 16.43 17.25 7.26
CA PRO A 342 16.54 18.07 8.47
C PRO A 342 15.19 18.36 9.15
N ASP A 343 14.15 18.66 8.38
CA ASP A 343 12.82 19.01 8.89
C ASP A 343 12.16 17.78 9.54
N ILE A 344 12.36 16.60 8.93
CA ILE A 344 11.89 15.30 9.42
C ILE A 344 12.57 14.94 10.74
N LEU A 345 13.88 15.12 10.83
CA LEU A 345 14.64 14.89 12.06
C LEU A 345 14.30 15.92 13.15
N ALA A 346 14.02 17.17 12.78
CA ALA A 346 13.55 18.20 13.70
C ALA A 346 12.18 17.82 14.31
N LEU A 347 11.19 17.47 13.48
CA LEU A 347 9.85 17.05 13.95
C LEU A 347 9.92 15.78 14.82
N ARG A 348 10.69 14.77 14.41
CA ARG A 348 10.89 13.55 15.22
C ARG A 348 11.51 13.85 16.58
N LYS A 349 12.48 14.77 16.64
CA LYS A 349 13.11 15.25 17.88
C LYS A 349 12.16 16.09 18.72
N GLU A 350 11.33 16.93 18.11
CA GLU A 350 10.30 17.72 18.79
C GLU A 350 9.27 16.82 19.49
N ILE A 351 8.77 15.79 18.80
CA ILE A 351 7.81 14.83 19.37
C ILE A 351 8.46 14.04 20.52
N TYR A 352 9.68 13.53 20.32
CA TYR A 352 10.45 12.84 21.36
C TYR A 352 10.63 13.73 22.60
N ASN A 353 11.07 14.98 22.40
CA ASN A 353 11.27 15.95 23.48
C ASN A 353 9.95 16.33 24.16
N THR A 354 8.86 16.47 23.41
CA THR A 354 7.53 16.80 23.94
C THR A 354 7.05 15.70 24.87
N ILE A 355 7.10 14.44 24.42
CA ILE A 355 6.74 13.28 25.24
C ILE A 355 7.65 13.17 26.46
N GLY A 356 8.98 13.18 26.27
CA GLY A 356 9.95 13.01 27.36
C GLY A 356 9.87 14.11 28.42
N SER A 357 9.75 15.38 28.02
CA SER A 357 9.75 16.52 28.94
C SER A 357 8.47 16.69 29.75
N HIS A 358 7.32 16.20 29.28
CA HIS A 358 6.08 16.22 30.07
C HIS A 358 5.98 15.01 30.98
N LEU A 359 6.41 13.82 30.52
CA LEU A 359 6.48 12.65 31.38
C LEU A 359 7.49 12.85 32.53
N SER A 360 8.62 13.53 32.30
CA SER A 360 9.60 13.80 33.36
C SER A 360 9.13 14.79 34.44
N LYS A 361 8.16 15.66 34.14
CA LYS A 361 7.50 16.51 35.14
C LYS A 361 6.68 15.67 36.13
N VAL A 362 5.99 14.62 35.65
CA VAL A 362 5.10 13.77 36.47
C VAL A 362 5.76 12.48 36.98
N SER A 363 6.93 12.09 36.48
CA SER A 363 7.59 10.83 36.82
C SER A 363 9.11 10.85 36.76
N THR A 364 9.75 10.11 37.66
CA THR A 364 11.20 9.91 37.74
C THR A 364 11.73 8.71 36.93
N GLY A 365 10.85 7.94 36.26
CA GLY A 365 11.18 6.66 35.63
C GLY A 365 10.96 6.61 34.11
N VAL A 366 11.21 7.70 33.40
CA VAL A 366 10.89 7.82 31.96
C VAL A 366 12.01 7.25 31.09
N GLU A 367 11.79 6.08 30.50
CA GLU A 367 12.74 5.43 29.61
C GLU A 367 12.71 6.04 28.18
N GLY A 368 13.73 6.85 27.86
CA GLY A 368 13.93 7.41 26.51
C GLY A 368 13.84 6.38 25.37
N PRO A 369 14.42 5.17 25.47
CA PRO A 369 14.31 4.14 24.44
C PRO A 369 12.86 3.71 24.14
N GLN A 370 11.96 3.72 25.14
CA GLN A 370 10.53 3.40 24.93
C GLN A 370 9.84 4.48 24.10
N ILE A 371 10.12 5.76 24.40
CA ILE A 371 9.62 6.91 23.63
C ILE A 371 10.16 6.86 22.20
N GLN A 372 11.45 6.59 22.01
CA GLN A 372 12.05 6.50 20.68
C GLN A 372 11.42 5.37 19.84
N ASN A 373 11.09 4.23 20.45
CA ASN A 373 10.40 3.13 19.77
C ASN A 373 8.96 3.52 19.36
N ILE A 374 8.22 4.21 20.23
CA ILE A 374 6.89 4.77 19.89
C ILE A 374 6.97 5.72 18.70
N VAL A 375 7.93 6.66 18.71
CA VAL A 375 8.15 7.60 17.59
C VAL A 375 8.50 6.82 16.31
N ASN A 376 9.42 5.86 16.38
CA ASN A 376 9.82 5.04 15.23
C ASN A 376 8.63 4.30 14.60
N LYS A 377 7.84 3.59 15.41
CA LYS A 377 6.68 2.83 14.92
C LYS A 377 5.55 3.74 14.43
N SER A 378 5.34 4.89 15.06
CA SER A 378 4.33 5.85 14.62
C SER A 378 4.66 6.47 13.26
N PHE A 379 5.92 6.86 13.02
CA PHE A 379 6.34 7.35 11.71
C PHE A 379 6.31 6.28 10.62
N ALA A 380 6.74 5.04 10.94
CA ALA A 380 6.66 3.93 9.99
C ALA A 380 5.21 3.63 9.59
N PHE A 381 4.31 3.55 10.56
CA PHE A 381 2.88 3.32 10.30
C PHE A 381 2.23 4.49 9.53
N ALA A 382 2.55 5.75 9.87
CA ALA A 382 2.05 6.91 9.12
C ALA A 382 2.55 6.95 7.67
N MET A 383 3.80 6.53 7.41
CA MET A 383 4.32 6.37 6.06
C MET A 383 3.58 5.24 5.31
N ASN A 384 3.37 4.09 5.95
CA ASN A 384 2.62 2.97 5.38
C ASN A 384 1.16 3.35 5.05
N MET A 385 0.47 4.06 5.96
CA MET A 385 -0.87 4.62 5.75
C MET A 385 -0.90 5.57 4.54
N SER A 386 0.09 6.46 4.42
CA SER A 386 0.13 7.49 3.38
C SER A 386 0.47 6.95 2.00
N LEU A 387 1.09 5.76 1.92
CA LEU A 387 1.31 4.99 0.70
C LEU A 387 0.09 4.16 0.25
N GLN A 388 -0.89 3.87 1.12
CA GLN A 388 -2.05 3.08 0.70
C GLN A 388 -2.95 3.86 -0.26
N ARG A 389 -3.52 3.13 -1.25
CA ARG A 389 -4.53 3.65 -2.20
C ARG A 389 -5.89 3.89 -1.53
N ILE A 390 -6.18 3.20 -0.42
CA ILE A 390 -7.31 3.51 0.48
C ILE A 390 -7.00 4.72 1.35
N ARG A 391 -8.05 5.45 1.75
CA ARG A 391 -7.93 6.51 2.77
C ARG A 391 -7.86 5.83 4.14
N LEU A 392 -6.71 5.84 4.79
CA LEU A 392 -6.58 5.44 6.20
C LEU A 392 -6.56 6.66 7.12
N ARG A 393 -7.13 6.53 8.31
CA ARG A 393 -7.11 7.57 9.35
C ARG A 393 -7.23 6.93 10.73
N ILE A 394 -6.55 7.51 11.71
CA ILE A 394 -6.86 7.27 13.13
C ILE A 394 -8.12 8.07 13.49
N THR A 395 -9.06 7.44 14.19
CA THR A 395 -10.35 8.03 14.60
C THR A 395 -10.59 7.87 16.10
N TYR A 396 -11.46 8.71 16.65
CA TYR A 396 -11.94 8.63 18.02
C TYR A 396 -13.32 9.28 18.08
N PRO A 397 -14.23 8.80 18.94
CA PRO A 397 -15.44 9.54 19.26
C PRO A 397 -15.09 10.78 20.09
N PRO A 398 -15.89 11.87 20.03
CA PRO A 398 -15.79 12.94 21.02
C PRO A 398 -16.34 12.46 22.38
N VAL A 399 -15.85 13.03 23.48
CA VAL A 399 -16.44 12.84 24.82
C VAL A 399 -17.90 13.33 24.79
N GLY A 400 -18.80 12.56 25.42
CA GLY A 400 -20.26 12.75 25.36
C GLY A 400 -20.95 12.07 24.17
N ALA A 401 -20.23 11.47 23.22
CA ALA A 401 -20.85 10.68 22.15
C ALA A 401 -21.57 9.45 22.69
N LYS A 402 -22.67 9.03 22.05
CA LYS A 402 -23.29 7.72 22.30
C LYS A 402 -22.31 6.60 21.94
N PHE A 403 -22.26 5.56 22.79
CA PHE A 403 -21.48 4.36 22.53
C PHE A 403 -22.05 3.58 21.32
N SER A 404 -21.17 2.96 20.52
CA SER A 404 -21.52 2.10 19.38
C SER A 404 -20.58 0.91 19.33
N MET A 405 -21.12 -0.30 19.43
CA MET A 405 -20.34 -1.55 19.42
C MET A 405 -19.64 -1.80 18.08
N ASP A 406 -20.14 -1.22 16.98
CA ASP A 406 -19.58 -1.38 15.63
C ASP A 406 -18.26 -0.62 15.44
N SER A 407 -18.04 0.44 16.22
CA SER A 407 -16.92 1.38 16.06
C SER A 407 -16.10 1.61 17.33
N MET A 408 -16.58 1.14 18.49
CA MET A 408 -15.98 1.35 19.80
C MET A 408 -15.94 0.03 20.60
N LYS A 409 -14.90 -0.13 21.40
CA LYS A 409 -14.77 -1.23 22.36
C LYS A 409 -14.77 -0.66 23.78
N LEU A 410 -15.58 -1.26 24.65
CA LEU A 410 -15.64 -0.95 26.07
C LEU A 410 -14.39 -1.47 26.80
N MET A 411 -13.88 -0.71 27.78
CA MET A 411 -12.87 -1.20 28.73
C MET A 411 -13.49 -2.19 29.73
N PRO A 412 -12.86 -3.35 30.00
CA PRO A 412 -13.51 -4.50 30.64
C PRO A 412 -13.60 -4.43 32.18
N ASP A 413 -13.63 -3.23 32.77
CA ASP A 413 -13.69 -3.02 34.24
C ASP A 413 -15.12 -2.77 34.76
N THR A 414 -16.15 -3.03 33.94
CA THR A 414 -17.57 -2.88 34.30
C THR A 414 -18.30 -4.23 34.19
N ASP A 415 -18.66 -4.83 35.33
CA ASP A 415 -19.48 -6.05 35.43
C ASP A 415 -20.99 -5.82 35.11
N ASP A 416 -21.33 -4.71 34.46
CA ASP A 416 -22.70 -4.39 34.04
C ASP A 416 -22.98 -4.95 32.64
N GLU A 417 -23.90 -5.92 32.55
CA GLU A 417 -24.52 -6.33 31.29
C GLU A 417 -25.59 -5.32 30.84
N ASP A 418 -25.97 -5.34 29.56
CA ASP A 418 -26.94 -4.44 28.91
C ASP A 418 -26.61 -2.93 28.87
N VAL A 419 -25.42 -2.61 28.36
CA VAL A 419 -24.96 -1.24 28.08
C VAL A 419 -25.51 -0.70 26.74
N HIS A 420 -26.81 -0.39 26.68
CA HIS A 420 -27.45 0.09 25.44
C HIS A 420 -27.52 1.62 25.26
N GLU A 421 -27.45 2.41 26.34
CA GLU A 421 -27.56 3.90 26.28
C GLU A 421 -26.36 4.66 26.87
N ALA A 422 -25.19 4.04 26.90
CA ALA A 422 -23.97 4.68 27.41
C ALA A 422 -23.50 5.88 26.57
N THR A 423 -22.86 6.84 27.25
CA THR A 423 -22.08 7.91 26.63
C THR A 423 -20.59 7.76 26.95
N VAL A 424 -19.72 8.14 26.01
CA VAL A 424 -18.25 8.07 26.17
C VAL A 424 -17.79 9.14 27.15
N THR A 425 -17.15 8.74 28.25
CA THR A 425 -16.55 9.66 29.24
C THR A 425 -15.06 9.87 29.03
N PHE A 426 -14.37 8.89 28.47
CA PHE A 426 -12.91 8.92 28.30
C PHE A 426 -12.48 8.06 27.10
N ILE A 427 -11.47 8.53 26.35
CA ILE A 427 -10.93 7.84 25.18
C ILE A 427 -9.53 7.32 25.55
N VAL A 428 -9.38 6.00 25.69
CA VAL A 428 -8.13 5.39 26.16
C VAL A 428 -7.14 5.19 25.02
N ASN A 429 -7.61 4.58 23.92
CA ASN A 429 -6.83 4.40 22.70
C ASN A 429 -7.76 4.70 21.50
N PRO A 430 -7.31 5.49 20.51
CA PRO A 430 -8.10 5.74 19.32
C PRO A 430 -8.19 4.50 18.43
N GLY A 431 -9.16 4.48 17.52
CA GLY A 431 -9.36 3.44 16.51
C GLY A 431 -8.63 3.71 15.20
N LEU A 432 -8.63 2.72 14.31
CA LEU A 432 -8.14 2.81 12.93
C LEU A 432 -9.29 2.58 11.97
N THR A 433 -9.52 3.54 11.06
CA THR A 433 -10.61 3.50 10.08
C THR A 433 -10.05 3.61 8.67
N LYS A 434 -10.64 2.88 7.73
CA LYS A 434 -10.46 3.09 6.29
C LYS A 434 -11.72 3.60 5.61
N TRP A 435 -11.52 4.27 4.48
CA TRP A 435 -12.55 4.48 3.47
C TRP A 435 -12.08 3.90 2.14
N GLY A 436 -12.98 3.16 1.50
CA GLY A 436 -12.72 2.41 0.28
C GLY A 436 -12.31 0.95 0.49
N ASP A 437 -12.45 0.17 -0.58
CA ASP A 437 -12.04 -1.23 -0.66
C ASP A 437 -10.54 -1.39 -0.97
N MET A 438 -10.03 -2.63 -0.86
CA MET A 438 -8.63 -2.97 -1.12
C MET A 438 -8.11 -2.62 -2.54
N HIS A 439 -8.99 -2.27 -3.47
CA HIS A 439 -8.62 -1.87 -4.83
C HIS A 439 -8.59 -0.34 -5.01
N GLY A 440 -8.84 0.44 -3.95
CA GLY A 440 -8.92 1.90 -4.02
C GLY A 440 -10.19 2.39 -4.72
N LYS A 441 -11.33 1.74 -4.47
CA LYS A 441 -12.67 2.13 -4.95
C LYS A 441 -13.63 2.27 -3.77
N ASN A 442 -14.88 2.67 -4.02
CA ASN A 442 -15.96 2.68 -3.01
C ASN A 442 -15.66 3.52 -1.74
N PHE A 443 -15.08 4.71 -1.94
CA PHE A 443 -14.65 5.64 -0.87
C PHE A 443 -15.76 6.27 -0.03
N ASP A 444 -17.01 6.07 -0.44
CA ASP A 444 -18.21 6.34 0.36
C ASP A 444 -18.37 5.36 1.53
N HIS A 445 -17.83 4.14 1.41
CA HIS A 445 -17.89 3.11 2.45
C HIS A 445 -16.79 3.29 3.49
N ARG A 446 -17.20 3.45 4.76
CA ARG A 446 -16.34 3.44 5.96
C ARG A 446 -16.23 2.03 6.52
N TYR A 447 -15.02 1.63 6.94
CA TYR A 447 -14.80 0.42 7.71
C TYR A 447 -13.84 0.69 8.88
N ASP A 448 -14.22 0.30 10.09
CA ASP A 448 -13.38 0.42 11.28
C ASP A 448 -12.55 -0.87 11.47
N ILE A 449 -11.25 -0.78 11.14
CA ILE A 449 -10.28 -1.89 11.18
C ILE A 449 -9.91 -2.23 12.63
N VAL A 450 -9.79 -1.20 13.48
CA VAL A 450 -9.60 -1.35 14.93
C VAL A 450 -10.56 -0.38 15.62
N PRO A 451 -11.51 -0.85 16.44
CA PRO A 451 -12.43 0.03 17.16
C PRO A 451 -11.70 0.84 18.24
N ALA A 452 -12.18 2.06 18.53
CA ALA A 452 -11.60 2.89 19.58
C ALA A 452 -11.89 2.32 20.98
N LEU A 453 -10.89 2.25 21.86
CA LEU A 453 -11.07 1.79 23.24
C LEU A 453 -11.53 2.95 24.12
N VAL A 454 -12.73 2.84 24.69
CA VAL A 454 -13.38 3.90 25.46
C VAL A 454 -13.80 3.43 26.85
N GLN A 455 -13.86 4.39 27.78
CA GLN A 455 -14.65 4.29 29.00
C GLN A 455 -15.97 5.05 28.80
N ILE A 456 -16.98 4.63 29.54
CA ILE A 456 -18.35 5.15 29.46
C ILE A 456 -18.81 5.72 30.81
N ALA A 457 -19.82 6.58 30.75
CA ALA A 457 -20.79 6.69 31.82
C ALA A 457 -21.89 5.65 31.55
N VAL A 458 -22.05 4.70 32.49
CA VAL A 458 -23.37 4.13 32.73
C VAL A 458 -24.18 5.27 33.37
N PRO A 459 -25.31 5.73 32.79
CA PRO A 459 -26.16 6.69 33.48
C PRO A 459 -26.55 6.10 34.84
N PRO A 460 -26.63 6.90 35.93
CA PRO A 460 -27.06 6.36 37.21
C PRO A 460 -28.39 5.67 36.97
N LYS A 461 -28.45 4.35 37.22
CA LYS A 461 -29.67 3.56 36.99
C LYS A 461 -30.78 4.32 37.68
N HIS A 462 -31.72 4.85 36.90
CA HIS A 462 -32.90 5.48 37.45
C HIS A 462 -33.58 4.36 38.21
N GLU A 463 -33.39 4.37 39.52
CA GLU A 463 -34.14 3.56 40.45
C GLU A 463 -35.57 4.01 40.23
N VAL A 464 -36.26 3.28 39.35
CA VAL A 464 -37.69 3.44 39.09
C VAL A 464 -38.30 3.13 40.43
N ALA A 465 -38.49 4.18 41.22
CA ALA A 465 -38.93 4.06 42.58
C ALA A 465 -40.21 3.26 42.51
N GLU A 466 -40.15 2.01 42.98
CA GLU A 466 -41.32 1.15 43.03
C GLU A 466 -42.30 1.90 43.89
N ALA A 467 -43.25 2.55 43.23
CA ALA A 467 -44.30 3.32 43.84
C ALA A 467 -45.17 2.28 44.52
N LYS A 468 -44.75 1.88 45.73
CA LYS A 468 -45.32 0.81 46.54
C LYS A 468 -46.83 0.95 46.39
N PRO A 469 -47.51 0.00 45.73
CA PRO A 469 -48.88 0.22 45.29
C PRO A 469 -49.67 0.64 46.51
N GLY A 470 -50.09 1.91 46.53
CA GLY A 470 -50.74 2.51 47.69
C GLY A 470 -51.91 1.61 48.07
N PRO A 471 -52.18 1.38 49.37
CA PRO A 471 -53.26 0.49 49.79
C PRO A 471 -54.52 0.91 49.03
N PRO A 472 -55.03 0.07 48.11
CA PRO A 472 -55.80 0.56 46.98
C PRO A 472 -57.07 1.24 47.47
N ASP A 473 -57.22 2.52 47.10
CA ASP A 473 -58.27 3.37 47.65
C ASP A 473 -59.61 3.10 46.95
N TRP A 474 -60.26 2.03 47.43
CA TRP A 474 -61.58 1.62 46.99
C TRP A 474 -62.68 2.65 47.31
N ALA A 475 -62.42 3.70 48.11
CA ALA A 475 -63.44 4.64 48.56
C ALA A 475 -63.85 5.69 47.50
N ASP A 476 -62.97 6.00 46.56
CA ASP A 476 -63.22 7.04 45.54
C ASP A 476 -63.83 6.51 44.23
N ILE A 477 -63.64 5.22 43.90
CA ILE A 477 -64.31 4.58 42.76
C ILE A 477 -65.84 4.65 42.92
N VAL A 478 -66.36 4.57 44.15
CA VAL A 478 -67.80 4.63 44.46
C VAL A 478 -68.40 6.05 44.31
N ARG A 479 -67.59 7.10 44.04
CA ARG A 479 -68.06 8.49 43.96
C ARG A 479 -68.08 9.13 42.57
N MET A 480 -67.59 8.47 41.52
CA MET A 480 -67.60 9.03 40.15
C MET A 480 -68.89 8.75 39.36
N ASP A 481 -69.60 7.64 39.62
CA ASP A 481 -70.76 7.15 38.83
C ASP A 481 -72.02 8.06 38.85
N HIS A 482 -71.98 9.23 39.48
CA HIS A 482 -73.12 10.15 39.61
C HIS A 482 -72.86 11.60 39.17
N LYS A 483 -71.70 11.93 38.55
CA LYS A 483 -71.42 13.30 38.08
C LYS A 483 -70.64 13.41 36.76
N GLU A 484 -71.13 12.83 35.67
CA GLU A 484 -70.86 13.40 34.32
C GLU A 484 -71.90 13.00 33.24
N ALA A 485 -73.16 13.36 33.50
CA ALA A 485 -74.28 13.20 32.55
C ALA A 485 -74.93 14.56 32.22
N SER A 486 -74.14 15.57 31.80
CA SER A 486 -74.65 16.88 31.40
C SER A 486 -73.67 17.71 30.57
N LEU A 487 -74.16 18.19 29.40
CA LEU A 487 -73.66 19.31 28.58
C LEU A 487 -72.31 19.12 27.81
N SER A 488 -71.99 19.87 26.74
CA SER A 488 -72.79 20.32 25.57
C SER A 488 -71.91 21.10 24.55
N LYS A 489 -71.82 20.62 23.30
CA LYS A 489 -71.65 21.35 22.00
C LYS A 489 -70.71 22.59 21.85
N GLY A 490 -69.90 22.57 20.78
CA GLY A 490 -69.24 23.74 20.15
C GLY A 490 -67.78 23.94 20.57
N GLU A 491 -66.86 24.53 19.79
CA GLU A 491 -66.79 25.01 18.39
C GLU A 491 -65.33 24.73 17.89
N CYS A 492 -65.00 24.34 16.66
CA CYS A 492 -65.04 25.03 15.35
C CYS A 492 -64.13 26.28 15.16
N GLY A 493 -62.82 26.06 15.02
CA GLY A 493 -61.84 26.99 14.39
C GLY A 493 -60.45 26.33 14.31
N LYS A 494 -59.65 26.30 13.23
CA LYS A 494 -59.25 27.20 12.11
C LYS A 494 -57.99 28.06 12.38
N LYS A 495 -56.87 27.68 11.70
CA LYS A 495 -55.61 28.44 11.45
C LYS A 495 -54.84 28.88 12.71
N GLU A 496 -53.57 29.32 12.66
CA GLU A 496 -52.54 29.53 11.60
C GLU A 496 -51.29 28.66 11.95
N GLU A 497 -50.34 28.26 11.10
CA GLU A 497 -49.68 28.84 9.92
C GLU A 497 -48.72 30.02 10.24
N SER A 498 -47.45 29.70 10.57
CA SER A 498 -46.36 30.68 10.59
C SER A 498 -45.02 30.03 10.24
N GLN A 499 -44.25 30.67 9.35
CA GLN A 499 -42.89 30.29 8.97
C GLN A 499 -41.90 31.38 9.42
N ARG A 500 -40.67 30.98 9.77
CA ARG A 500 -39.44 31.70 9.40
C ARG A 500 -38.22 30.77 9.53
#